data_AF-A0A940BYX0-F1
#
_entry.id   AF-A0A940BYX0-F1
#
_cell.length_a   1.000
_cell.length_b   1.000
_cell.length_c   1.000
_cell.angle_alpha   90.00
_cell.angle_beta   90.00
_cell.angle_gamma   90.00
#
_symmetry.space_group_name_H-M   'P 1'
#
loop_
_entity.id
_entity.type
_entity.pdbx_description
1 polymer ?
#
loop_
_entity_poly.entity_id
_entity_poly.type
_entity_poly.pdbx_seq_one_letter_code
_entity_poly.pdbx_strand_id
1 'polypeptide(L)'
;MQEDRRYHSVRLDKDRCKGCTNCLTHCPTAAIRVRGGRAHILDNLCIDCGECIRICEYHAKVAFTDVMANIKAYKYAIALPAPSLYGQFRGLTRPEFVLEALKRVGFDDVFEVARGADIVTRAIRERLREPDLPKPLISSACPTVVRLIQVRFPELINHIVDIRQPMEVAASVARAEFCKKHRCDPSDVGCFFITPCPAKMTAIRTPIGQKKSELDGAISMMELYGQLLPHINEMLDDPDFVPATGYGVAWATSNGEANAVYPDNSLAVDGISNVIRVLEEVENDKLSDLVYLEGNACMGGCVGGPLTFENSYVAKNSIRKMVGHMPPVHPDSAVPISTLNKYPTKNDLPIEPNTAEKLDDNMVDAMRKMKRMNEIIKRLPGYDCGSCGSPTCATFAEDIVRGYCTEMDCVHLLREKLKVMAEDMVELAQSRRE
;
A
#
# COMPACT_ATOMS: atom_id res chain seq x y z
N MET A 1 -19.67 15.57 -16.36
CA MET A 1 -19.31 15.64 -14.93
C MET A 1 -18.03 14.86 -14.77
N GLN A 2 -16.91 15.56 -14.54
CA GLN A 2 -15.62 14.92 -14.32
C GLN A 2 -15.60 14.55 -12.84
N GLU A 3 -16.16 13.38 -12.52
CA GLU A 3 -16.15 12.85 -11.16
C GLU A 3 -14.71 12.70 -10.69
N ASP A 4 -14.50 13.06 -9.42
CA ASP A 4 -13.25 13.19 -8.70
C ASP A 4 -12.47 11.85 -8.70
N ARG A 5 -11.80 11.54 -9.81
CA ARG A 5 -11.01 10.30 -9.93
C ARG A 5 -9.77 10.43 -9.06
N ARG A 6 -9.77 9.65 -7.98
CA ARG A 6 -8.60 9.41 -7.13
C ARG A 6 -7.38 9.12 -7.99
N TYR A 7 -6.26 9.78 -7.71
CA TYR A 7 -5.00 9.46 -8.39
C TYR A 7 -4.62 8.01 -8.07
N HIS A 8 -4.11 7.27 -9.05
CA HIS A 8 -3.54 5.93 -8.85
C HIS A 8 -2.14 5.85 -9.48
N SER A 9 -1.22 5.26 -8.71
CA SER A 9 0.15 5.00 -9.15
C SER A 9 0.27 3.66 -9.87
N VAL A 10 -0.56 2.67 -9.54
CA VAL A 10 -0.60 1.40 -10.27
C VAL A 10 -1.43 1.57 -11.54
N ARG A 11 -0.78 1.42 -12.70
CA ARG A 11 -1.39 1.65 -14.02
C ARG A 11 -1.20 0.45 -14.94
N LEU A 12 -1.94 0.47 -16.05
CA LEU A 12 -1.87 -0.55 -17.10
C LEU A 12 -1.24 0.04 -18.37
N ASP A 13 -0.15 -0.55 -18.81
CA ASP A 13 0.31 -0.49 -20.19
C ASP A 13 -0.59 -1.42 -21.03
N LYS A 14 -1.47 -0.80 -21.83
CA LYS A 14 -2.46 -1.52 -22.64
C LYS A 14 -1.80 -2.32 -23.75
N ASP A 15 -0.66 -1.89 -24.28
CA ASP A 15 -0.02 -2.53 -25.43
C ASP A 15 0.56 -3.88 -25.02
N ARG A 16 1.15 -3.95 -23.82
CA ARG A 16 1.73 -5.16 -23.24
C ARG A 16 0.70 -6.17 -22.72
N CYS A 17 -0.49 -5.73 -22.30
CA CYS A 17 -1.45 -6.58 -21.58
C CYS A 17 -2.11 -7.66 -22.43
N LYS A 18 -1.83 -8.95 -22.24
CA LYS A 18 -2.47 -10.03 -23.03
C LYS A 18 -3.84 -10.52 -22.54
N GLY A 19 -4.42 -9.87 -21.53
CA GLY A 19 -5.72 -10.28 -20.99
C GLY A 19 -5.74 -11.68 -20.35
N CYS A 20 -4.60 -12.20 -19.90
CA CYS A 20 -4.41 -13.56 -19.39
C CYS A 20 -5.06 -13.87 -18.03
N THR A 21 -5.90 -12.96 -17.51
CA THR A 21 -6.60 -13.00 -16.22
C THR A 21 -5.75 -13.12 -14.95
N ASN A 22 -4.47 -13.52 -14.98
CA ASN A 22 -3.67 -13.76 -13.77
C ASN A 22 -3.71 -12.62 -12.72
N CYS A 23 -3.61 -11.36 -13.15
CA CYS A 23 -3.67 -10.23 -12.21
C CYS A 23 -5.01 -10.06 -11.48
N LEU A 24 -6.11 -10.55 -12.04
CA LEU A 24 -7.45 -10.35 -11.48
C LEU A 24 -7.74 -11.30 -10.32
N THR A 25 -7.26 -12.54 -10.39
CA THR A 25 -7.42 -13.56 -9.34
C THR A 25 -6.56 -13.27 -8.12
N HIS A 26 -5.47 -12.51 -8.29
CA HIS A 26 -4.57 -12.08 -7.21
C HIS A 26 -4.93 -10.70 -6.62
N CYS A 27 -5.97 -10.02 -7.12
CA CYS A 27 -6.32 -8.70 -6.61
C CYS A 27 -7.10 -8.80 -5.28
N PRO A 28 -6.56 -8.28 -4.16
CA PRO A 28 -7.13 -8.48 -2.80
C PRO A 28 -8.49 -7.81 -2.57
N THR A 29 -8.84 -6.85 -3.43
CA THR A 29 -10.08 -6.07 -3.39
C THR A 29 -10.93 -6.30 -4.64
N ALA A 30 -10.60 -7.31 -5.44
CA ALA A 30 -11.26 -7.60 -6.71
C ALA A 30 -11.38 -6.35 -7.62
N ALA A 31 -10.38 -5.48 -7.62
CA ALA A 31 -10.39 -4.22 -8.38
C ALA A 31 -10.09 -4.38 -9.87
N ILE A 32 -9.83 -5.60 -10.36
CA ILE A 32 -9.46 -5.82 -11.76
C ILE A 32 -10.55 -6.62 -12.48
N ARG A 33 -10.92 -6.16 -13.68
CA ARG A 33 -11.73 -6.90 -14.65
C ARG A 33 -10.94 -7.11 -15.93
N VAL A 34 -11.24 -8.16 -16.68
CA VAL A 34 -10.72 -8.35 -18.05
C VAL A 34 -11.90 -8.34 -19.02
N ARG A 35 -11.88 -7.37 -19.94
CA ARG A 35 -12.93 -7.16 -20.95
C ARG A 35 -12.28 -6.73 -22.26
N GLY A 36 -12.77 -7.25 -23.38
CA GLY A 36 -12.20 -6.97 -24.70
C GLY A 36 -10.72 -7.36 -24.81
N GLY A 37 -10.32 -8.44 -24.15
CA GLY A 37 -8.94 -8.94 -24.18
C GLY A 37 -7.91 -8.13 -23.38
N ARG A 38 -8.33 -7.11 -22.62
CA ARG A 38 -7.42 -6.29 -21.79
C ARG A 38 -7.95 -6.16 -20.36
N ALA A 39 -7.03 -5.96 -19.41
CA ALA A 39 -7.39 -5.67 -18.03
C ALA A 39 -7.92 -4.23 -17.88
N HIS A 40 -8.75 -4.00 -16.88
CA HIS A 40 -9.25 -2.70 -16.45
C HIS A 40 -9.17 -2.66 -14.93
N ILE A 41 -8.70 -1.54 -14.37
CA ILE A 41 -8.61 -1.33 -12.93
C ILE A 41 -9.78 -0.42 -12.54
N LEU A 42 -10.57 -0.84 -11.55
CA LEU A 42 -11.63 -0.07 -10.95
C LEU A 42 -11.02 0.83 -9.87
N ASP A 43 -11.01 2.14 -10.13
CA ASP A 43 -10.32 3.15 -9.30
C ASP A 43 -10.84 3.12 -7.85
N ASN A 44 -12.15 3.03 -7.67
CA ASN A 44 -12.81 2.95 -6.36
C ASN A 44 -12.49 1.67 -5.56
N LEU A 45 -11.91 0.63 -6.16
CA LEU A 45 -11.53 -0.60 -5.43
C LEU A 45 -10.02 -0.77 -5.32
N CYS A 46 -9.25 -0.07 -6.14
CA CYS A 46 -7.80 -0.22 -6.17
C CYS A 46 -7.16 0.43 -4.94
N ILE A 47 -6.36 -0.35 -4.21
CA ILE A 47 -5.62 0.12 -3.03
C ILE A 47 -4.12 0.34 -3.33
N ASP A 48 -3.73 0.30 -4.61
CA ASP A 48 -2.34 0.42 -5.09
C ASP A 48 -1.33 -0.54 -4.42
N CYS A 49 -1.76 -1.74 -4.03
CA CYS A 49 -0.89 -2.72 -3.35
C CYS A 49 0.25 -3.25 -4.22
N GLY A 50 0.14 -3.12 -5.55
CA GLY A 50 1.14 -3.58 -6.51
C GLY A 50 1.22 -5.10 -6.71
N GLU A 51 0.30 -5.90 -6.15
CA GLU A 51 0.28 -7.37 -6.38
C GLU A 51 0.17 -7.72 -7.86
N CYS A 52 -0.65 -6.95 -8.59
CA CYS A 52 -0.78 -7.11 -10.04
C CYS A 52 0.50 -6.76 -10.82
N ILE A 53 1.40 -5.94 -10.28
CA ILE A 53 2.71 -5.65 -10.87
C ILE A 53 3.61 -6.87 -10.72
N ARG A 54 3.65 -7.47 -9.53
CA ARG A 54 4.50 -8.64 -9.22
C ARG A 54 4.16 -9.87 -10.07
N ILE A 55 2.88 -10.12 -10.30
CA ILE A 55 2.42 -11.37 -10.93
C ILE A 55 2.29 -11.27 -12.46
N CYS A 56 2.44 -10.07 -13.04
CA CYS A 56 2.26 -9.88 -14.48
C CYS A 56 3.50 -10.27 -15.28
N GLU A 57 3.48 -11.47 -15.88
CA GLU A 57 4.56 -11.97 -16.76
C GLU A 57 4.81 -11.10 -17.99
N TYR A 58 3.83 -10.31 -18.41
CA TYR A 58 3.94 -9.40 -19.56
C TYR A 58 4.45 -8.01 -19.17
N HIS A 59 4.72 -7.76 -17.88
CA HIS A 59 5.10 -6.44 -17.36
C HIS A 59 4.17 -5.31 -17.84
N ALA A 60 2.88 -5.62 -17.92
CA ALA A 60 1.84 -4.69 -18.37
C ALA A 60 1.29 -3.84 -17.22
N LYS A 61 1.46 -4.26 -15.97
CA LYS A 61 1.12 -3.47 -14.80
C LYS A 61 2.38 -2.76 -14.33
N VAL A 62 2.30 -1.43 -14.23
CA VAL A 62 3.45 -0.57 -13.93
C VAL A 62 3.14 0.35 -12.76
N ALA A 63 4.16 0.69 -11.98
CA ALA A 63 4.07 1.75 -10.99
C ALA A 63 4.52 3.07 -11.62
N PHE A 64 3.72 4.11 -11.44
CA PHE A 64 4.04 5.47 -11.89
C PHE A 64 4.50 6.29 -10.68
N THR A 65 5.80 6.51 -10.59
CA THR A 65 6.48 7.37 -9.60
C THR A 65 7.07 8.59 -10.30
N ASP A 66 7.50 9.58 -9.51
CA ASP A 66 8.33 10.67 -10.04
C ASP A 66 9.71 10.13 -10.42
N VAL A 67 10.40 10.84 -11.32
CA VAL A 67 11.75 10.52 -11.77
C VAL A 67 12.76 11.52 -11.21
N MET A 68 14.05 11.19 -11.23
CA MET A 68 15.11 12.09 -10.74
C MET A 68 15.08 13.49 -11.35
N ALA A 69 14.63 13.64 -12.60
CA ALA A 69 14.52 14.96 -13.23
C ALA A 69 13.51 15.89 -12.52
N ASN A 70 12.49 15.35 -11.83
CA ASN A 70 11.48 16.13 -11.13
C ASN A 70 12.05 16.95 -9.96
N ILE A 71 13.17 16.53 -9.35
CA ILE A 71 13.75 17.24 -8.21
C ILE A 71 14.25 18.64 -8.59
N LYS A 72 14.60 18.84 -9.87
CA LYS A 72 15.06 20.13 -10.43
C LYS A 72 13.95 21.19 -10.53
N ALA A 73 12.70 20.83 -10.25
CA ALA A 73 11.61 21.79 -10.12
C ALA A 73 11.72 22.65 -8.86
N TYR A 74 12.60 22.26 -7.92
CA TYR A 74 12.84 22.94 -6.66
C TYR A 74 14.27 23.47 -6.63
N LYS A 75 14.50 24.52 -5.85
CA LYS A 75 15.82 25.11 -5.67
C LYS A 75 16.71 24.23 -4.80
N TYR A 76 16.11 23.54 -3.83
CA TYR A 76 16.75 22.54 -3.00
C TYR A 76 15.91 21.27 -2.99
N ALA A 77 16.55 20.11 -3.12
CA ALA A 77 15.90 18.82 -3.07
C ALA A 77 16.41 17.98 -1.88
N ILE A 78 15.49 17.54 -1.03
CA ILE A 78 15.79 16.66 0.11
C ILE A 78 15.31 15.24 -0.20
N ALA A 79 16.22 14.28 -0.13
CA ALA A 79 15.87 12.86 -0.22
C ALA A 79 15.40 12.33 1.14
N LEU A 80 14.27 11.62 1.12
CA LEU A 80 13.71 10.93 2.29
C LEU A 80 13.76 9.43 2.05
N PRO A 81 14.88 8.73 2.34
CA PRO A 81 14.95 7.30 2.11
C PRO A 81 14.10 6.51 3.09
N ALA A 82 13.28 5.59 2.56
CA ALA A 82 12.66 4.57 3.38
C ALA A 82 13.74 3.71 4.05
N PRO A 83 13.58 3.27 5.31
CA PRO A 83 14.58 2.42 5.97
C PRO A 83 14.77 1.08 5.25
N SER A 84 13.76 0.62 4.49
CA SER A 84 13.86 -0.57 3.64
C SER A 84 14.90 -0.47 2.53
N LEU A 85 15.33 0.74 2.15
CA LEU A 85 16.40 0.95 1.17
C LEU A 85 17.74 0.35 1.64
N TYR A 86 18.03 0.42 2.93
CA TYR A 86 19.27 -0.11 3.49
C TYR A 86 19.38 -1.63 3.30
N GLY A 87 18.24 -2.33 3.33
CA GLY A 87 18.19 -3.77 3.10
C GLY A 87 18.46 -4.18 1.65
N GLN A 88 18.45 -3.25 0.69
CA GLN A 88 18.58 -3.55 -0.74
C GLN A 88 20.04 -3.75 -1.18
N PHE A 89 21.01 -3.35 -0.35
CA PHE A 89 22.44 -3.46 -0.64
C PHE A 89 23.07 -4.57 0.20
N ARG A 90 23.58 -5.61 -0.47
CA ARG A 90 24.29 -6.71 0.22
C ARG A 90 25.58 -6.20 0.85
N GLY A 91 25.82 -6.61 2.09
CA GLY A 91 27.05 -6.25 2.82
C GLY A 91 27.06 -4.83 3.38
N LEU A 92 25.97 -4.06 3.20
CA LEU A 92 25.83 -2.75 3.82
C LEU A 92 25.85 -2.87 5.34
N THR A 93 26.82 -2.22 5.97
CA THR A 93 27.01 -2.28 7.43
C THR A 93 26.34 -1.12 8.15
N ARG A 94 26.14 -0.01 7.46
CA ARG A 94 25.79 1.30 8.02
C ARG A 94 24.84 2.07 7.08
N PRO A 95 23.75 2.66 7.59
CA PRO A 95 22.85 3.50 6.79
C PRO A 95 23.56 4.64 6.04
N GLU A 96 24.59 5.23 6.65
CA GLU A 96 25.25 6.47 6.23
C GLU A 96 25.81 6.40 4.81
N PHE A 97 26.28 5.22 4.36
CA PHE A 97 26.73 5.01 2.99
C PHE A 97 25.63 5.27 1.95
N VAL A 98 24.38 4.87 2.25
CA VAL A 98 23.23 5.10 1.37
C VAL A 98 22.84 6.57 1.40
N LEU A 99 22.90 7.20 2.57
CA LEU A 99 22.57 8.62 2.71
C LEU A 99 23.55 9.50 1.93
N GLU A 100 24.84 9.17 2.00
CA GLU A 100 25.88 9.86 1.23
C GLU A 100 25.74 9.61 -0.28
N ALA A 101 25.45 8.36 -0.69
CA ALA A 101 25.18 8.04 -2.09
C ALA A 101 24.00 8.86 -2.66
N LEU A 102 22.96 9.12 -1.86
CA LEU A 102 21.83 9.97 -2.27
C LEU A 102 22.25 11.41 -2.56
N LYS A 103 23.14 12.00 -1.75
CA LYS A 103 23.68 13.34 -2.04
C LYS A 103 24.46 13.34 -3.36
N ARG A 104 25.28 12.31 -3.59
CA ARG A 104 26.12 12.18 -4.80
C ARG A 104 25.32 12.04 -6.10
N VAL A 105 24.15 11.41 -6.07
CA VAL A 105 23.28 11.28 -7.25
C VAL A 105 22.45 12.54 -7.54
N GLY A 106 22.53 13.57 -6.68
CA GLY A 106 22.03 14.92 -6.99
C GLY A 106 21.04 15.52 -6.00
N PHE A 107 20.87 14.96 -4.80
CA PHE A 107 20.09 15.61 -3.74
C PHE A 107 20.97 16.60 -2.94
N ASP A 108 20.40 17.74 -2.56
CA ASP A 108 21.11 18.75 -1.77
C ASP A 108 21.23 18.35 -0.29
N ASP A 109 20.24 17.61 0.22
CA ASP A 109 20.28 17.07 1.57
C ASP A 109 19.51 15.75 1.69
N VAL A 110 19.69 15.06 2.81
CA VAL A 110 19.03 13.78 3.08
C VAL A 110 18.54 13.73 4.52
N PHE A 111 17.28 13.32 4.68
CA PHE A 111 16.69 13.08 5.99
C PHE A 111 16.04 11.69 6.00
N GLU A 112 16.63 10.75 6.74
CA GLU A 112 16.12 9.38 6.74
C GLU A 112 14.73 9.25 7.38
N VAL A 113 13.84 8.48 6.74
CA VAL A 113 12.47 8.28 7.25
C VAL A 113 12.47 7.44 8.54
N ALA A 114 13.55 6.73 8.84
CA ALA A 114 13.74 6.06 10.13
C ALA A 114 13.68 7.04 11.32
N ARG A 115 14.17 8.28 11.18
CA ARG A 115 13.99 9.33 12.20
C ARG A 115 12.53 9.72 12.35
N GLY A 116 11.79 9.78 11.25
CA GLY A 116 10.34 9.95 11.28
C GLY A 116 9.63 8.79 12.00
N ALA A 117 10.12 7.56 11.82
CA ALA A 117 9.60 6.37 12.49
C ALA A 117 9.86 6.39 14.01
N ASP A 118 10.99 6.93 14.47
CA ASP A 118 11.23 7.15 15.90
C ASP A 118 10.20 8.13 16.50
N ILE A 119 9.92 9.23 15.80
CA ILE A 119 8.93 10.23 16.24
C ILE A 119 7.53 9.64 16.26
N VAL A 120 7.15 8.93 15.20
CA VAL A 120 5.84 8.26 15.10
C VAL A 120 5.70 7.16 16.16
N THR A 121 6.75 6.40 16.44
CA THR A 121 6.76 5.41 17.54
C THR A 121 6.40 6.07 18.86
N ARG A 122 7.07 7.19 19.19
CA ARG A 122 6.76 7.95 20.41
C ARG A 122 5.32 8.44 20.41
N ALA A 123 4.83 8.97 19.28
CA ALA A 123 3.47 9.46 19.16
C ALA A 123 2.41 8.35 19.37
N ILE A 124 2.61 7.16 18.79
CA ILE A 124 1.71 6.01 18.98
C ILE A 124 1.74 5.54 20.43
N ARG A 125 2.90 5.52 21.08
CA ARG A 125 3.03 5.16 22.50
C ARG A 125 2.28 6.12 23.41
N GLU A 126 2.34 7.42 23.14
CA GLU A 126 1.52 8.40 23.88
C GLU A 126 0.03 8.20 23.59
N ARG A 127 -0.33 7.91 22.33
CA ARG A 127 -1.71 7.64 21.95
C ARG A 127 -2.30 6.44 22.70
N LEU A 128 -1.54 5.35 22.83
CA LEU A 128 -1.94 4.14 23.54
C LEU A 128 -2.17 4.33 25.06
N ARG A 129 -1.69 5.45 25.64
CA ARG A 129 -1.95 5.80 27.04
C ARG A 129 -3.27 6.54 27.24
N GLU A 130 -3.87 7.06 26.17
CA GLU A 130 -5.16 7.74 26.26
C GLU A 130 -6.28 6.71 26.55
N PRO A 131 -7.24 7.04 27.45
CA PRO A 131 -8.35 6.14 27.78
C PRO A 131 -9.35 6.05 26.63
N ASP A 132 -10.25 5.05 26.70
CA ASP A 132 -11.43 4.90 25.84
C ASP A 132 -11.16 4.71 24.34
N LEU A 133 -9.97 4.23 23.98
CA LEU A 133 -9.66 3.87 22.61
C LEU A 133 -10.23 2.50 22.22
N PRO A 134 -10.70 2.35 20.97
CA PRO A 134 -11.04 1.04 20.44
C PRO A 134 -9.79 0.16 20.42
N LYS A 135 -9.97 -1.12 20.75
CA LYS A 135 -8.89 -2.11 20.78
C LYS A 135 -9.23 -3.26 19.81
N PRO A 136 -8.25 -3.74 19.02
CA PRO A 136 -6.89 -3.23 18.90
C PRO A 136 -6.83 -1.88 18.18
N LEU A 137 -5.85 -1.03 18.50
CA LEU A 137 -5.45 0.05 17.59
C LEU A 137 -4.68 -0.55 16.41
N ILE A 138 -4.96 -0.09 15.21
CA ILE A 138 -4.35 -0.57 13.96
C ILE A 138 -3.39 0.50 13.44
N SER A 139 -2.18 0.09 13.08
CA SER A 139 -1.19 1.00 12.48
C SER A 139 -1.71 1.67 11.21
N SER A 140 -1.40 2.96 11.05
CA SER A 140 -1.68 3.76 9.86
C SER A 140 -0.48 3.83 8.88
N ALA A 141 0.64 3.19 9.21
CA ALA A 141 1.91 3.36 8.50
C ALA A 141 1.89 2.81 7.06
N CYS A 142 1.18 1.70 6.84
CA CYS A 142 0.99 1.08 5.53
C CYS A 142 -0.27 1.65 4.84
N PRO A 143 -0.15 2.55 3.83
CA PRO A 143 -1.31 3.15 3.18
C PRO A 143 -2.19 2.12 2.48
N THR A 144 -1.61 1.00 2.03
CA THR A 144 -2.34 -0.12 1.44
C THR A 144 -3.29 -0.78 2.44
N VAL A 145 -2.86 -0.96 3.70
CA VAL A 145 -3.71 -1.55 4.74
C VAL A 145 -4.80 -0.59 5.16
N VAL A 146 -4.50 0.70 5.32
CA VAL A 146 -5.53 1.70 5.60
C VAL A 146 -6.59 1.73 4.49
N ARG A 147 -6.19 1.73 3.22
CA ARG A 147 -7.13 1.70 2.10
C ARG A 147 -7.87 0.38 1.97
N LEU A 148 -7.25 -0.74 2.34
CA LEU A 148 -7.94 -2.02 2.44
C LEU A 148 -9.09 -1.94 3.46
N ILE A 149 -8.83 -1.35 4.63
CA ILE A 149 -9.85 -1.11 5.66
C ILE A 149 -10.97 -0.22 5.12
N GLN A 150 -10.63 0.90 4.47
CA GLN A 150 -11.62 1.79 3.83
C GLN A 150 -12.52 1.08 2.81
N VAL A 151 -12.02 0.05 2.11
CA VAL A 151 -12.75 -0.65 1.04
C VAL A 151 -13.50 -1.88 1.54
N ARG A 152 -12.92 -2.64 2.49
CA ARG A 152 -13.42 -3.98 2.88
C ARG A 152 -13.86 -4.10 4.33
N PHE A 153 -13.36 -3.25 5.22
CA PHE A 153 -13.58 -3.35 6.67
C PHE A 153 -13.94 -1.98 7.27
N PRO A 154 -14.96 -1.27 6.75
CA PRO A 154 -15.26 0.10 7.16
C PRO A 154 -15.56 0.25 8.67
N GLU A 155 -16.06 -0.80 9.33
CA GLU A 155 -16.29 -0.81 10.78
C GLU A 155 -14.99 -0.68 11.59
N LEU A 156 -13.85 -1.10 11.02
CA LEU A 156 -12.53 -1.00 11.65
C LEU A 156 -11.85 0.36 11.45
N ILE A 157 -12.50 1.34 10.79
CA ILE A 157 -11.90 2.66 10.55
C ILE A 157 -11.53 3.36 11.86
N ASN A 158 -12.41 3.28 12.87
CA ASN A 158 -12.16 3.89 14.17
C ASN A 158 -11.00 3.24 14.94
N HIS A 159 -10.61 2.02 14.55
CA HIS A 159 -9.44 1.34 15.12
C HIS A 159 -8.12 1.88 14.53
N ILE A 160 -8.13 2.56 13.38
CA ILE A 160 -6.89 3.08 12.77
C ILE A 160 -6.34 4.22 13.63
N VAL A 161 -5.07 4.11 14.01
CA VAL A 161 -4.39 5.14 14.79
C VAL A 161 -4.31 6.46 14.00
N ASP A 162 -4.70 7.57 14.64
CA ASP A 162 -4.79 8.91 14.06
C ASP A 162 -3.44 9.65 14.00
N ILE A 163 -2.36 8.90 13.77
CA ILE A 163 -1.00 9.41 13.65
C ILE A 163 -0.58 9.40 12.18
N ARG A 164 0.08 10.47 11.73
CA ARG A 164 0.61 10.61 10.37
C ARG A 164 1.70 9.58 10.10
N GLN A 165 1.83 9.19 8.83
CA GLN A 165 2.84 8.22 8.41
C GLN A 165 4.27 8.77 8.63
N PRO A 166 5.27 7.91 8.90
CA PRO A 166 6.66 8.34 9.13
C PRO A 166 7.25 9.25 8.05
N MET A 167 6.90 9.04 6.78
CA MET A 167 7.37 9.87 5.67
C MET A 167 6.87 11.31 5.75
N GLU A 168 5.64 11.52 6.23
CA GLU A 168 5.01 12.84 6.33
C GLU A 168 5.66 13.62 7.48
N VAL A 169 5.83 12.96 8.63
CA VAL A 169 6.55 13.53 9.78
C VAL A 169 8.00 13.83 9.41
N ALA A 170 8.70 12.90 8.74
CA ALA A 170 10.07 13.10 8.27
C ALA A 170 10.18 14.30 7.33
N ALA A 171 9.25 14.44 6.36
CA ALA A 171 9.26 15.56 5.41
C ALA A 171 9.05 16.91 6.10
N SER A 172 8.12 16.98 7.06
CA SER A 172 7.87 18.20 7.83
C SER A 172 9.10 18.62 8.64
N VAL A 173 9.73 17.66 9.32
CA VAL A 173 10.95 17.92 10.12
C VAL A 173 12.11 18.32 9.22
N ALA A 174 12.35 17.57 8.14
CA ALA A 174 13.44 17.81 7.20
C ALA A 174 13.35 19.22 6.59
N ARG A 175 12.17 19.60 6.09
CA ARG A 175 11.93 20.92 5.51
C ARG A 175 12.18 22.02 6.53
N ALA A 176 11.68 21.87 7.76
CA ALA A 176 11.84 22.85 8.81
C ALA A 176 13.31 23.01 9.28
N GLU A 177 14.02 21.90 9.46
CA GLU A 177 15.44 21.90 9.85
C GLU A 177 16.31 22.52 8.75
N PHE A 178 16.08 22.13 7.50
CA PHE A 178 16.80 22.67 6.34
C PHE A 178 16.56 24.16 6.16
N CYS A 179 15.30 24.62 6.17
CA CYS A 179 14.98 26.05 6.01
C CYS A 179 15.60 26.89 7.14
N LYS A 180 15.61 26.38 8.37
CA LYS A 180 16.26 27.06 9.51
C LYS A 180 17.78 27.16 9.32
N LYS A 181 18.44 26.09 8.86
CA LYS A 181 19.89 26.03 8.65
C LYS A 181 20.32 26.93 7.48
N HIS A 182 19.59 26.86 6.36
CA HIS A 182 19.95 27.50 5.10
C HIS A 182 19.28 28.86 4.86
N ARG A 183 18.37 29.29 5.74
CA ARG A 183 17.61 30.55 5.65
C ARG A 183 16.90 30.69 4.28
N CYS A 184 16.22 29.63 3.86
CA CYS A 184 15.43 29.59 2.63
C CYS A 184 13.92 29.51 2.91
N ASP A 185 13.11 29.80 1.89
CA ASP A 185 11.66 29.65 1.97
C ASP A 185 11.26 28.16 1.89
N PRO A 186 10.27 27.69 2.67
CA PRO A 186 9.78 26.31 2.57
C PRO A 186 9.30 25.89 1.17
N SER A 187 8.89 26.84 0.32
CA SER A 187 8.50 26.61 -1.08
C SER A 187 9.68 26.39 -2.03
N ASP A 188 10.89 26.82 -1.65
CA ASP A 188 12.13 26.54 -2.40
C ASP A 188 12.59 25.08 -2.24
N VAL A 189 12.07 24.37 -1.23
CA VAL A 189 12.52 23.04 -0.81
C VAL A 189 11.53 21.96 -1.23
N GLY A 190 11.99 21.03 -2.07
CA GLY A 190 11.24 19.85 -2.47
C GLY A 190 11.64 18.63 -1.65
N CYS A 191 10.67 17.96 -1.02
CA CYS A 191 10.89 16.73 -0.27
C CYS A 191 10.45 15.50 -1.07
N PHE A 192 11.38 14.59 -1.37
CA PHE A 192 11.14 13.41 -2.22
C PHE A 192 11.37 12.10 -1.48
N PHE A 193 10.32 11.27 -1.38
CA PHE A 193 10.41 9.96 -0.74
C PHE A 193 11.00 8.90 -1.66
N ILE A 194 12.08 8.25 -1.23
CA ILE A 194 12.65 7.13 -1.96
C ILE A 194 11.89 5.87 -1.55
N THR A 195 10.94 5.48 -2.39
CA THR A 195 9.84 4.59 -2.00
C THR A 195 10.06 3.14 -2.43
N PRO A 196 9.73 2.16 -1.56
CA PRO A 196 9.59 0.75 -1.91
C PRO A 196 8.20 0.42 -2.49
N CYS A 197 7.28 1.38 -2.51
CA CYS A 197 5.85 1.10 -2.65
C CYS A 197 5.13 2.11 -3.57
N PRO A 198 4.33 1.65 -4.54
CA PRO A 198 3.51 2.54 -5.37
C PRO A 198 2.43 3.25 -4.55
N ALA A 199 1.79 2.58 -3.59
CA ALA A 199 0.75 3.20 -2.75
C ALA A 199 1.24 4.43 -1.97
N LYS A 200 2.54 4.56 -1.70
CA LYS A 200 3.12 5.76 -1.08
C LYS A 200 3.09 6.96 -2.02
N MET A 201 3.37 6.76 -3.32
CA MET A 201 3.16 7.80 -4.32
C MET A 201 1.69 8.22 -4.40
N THR A 202 0.78 7.26 -4.33
CA THR A 202 -0.65 7.60 -4.27
C THR A 202 -1.01 8.33 -2.98
N ALA A 203 -0.41 8.00 -1.83
CA ALA A 203 -0.65 8.70 -0.58
C ALA A 203 -0.13 10.15 -0.61
N ILE A 204 0.90 10.45 -1.40
CA ILE A 204 1.36 11.85 -1.58
C ILE A 204 0.35 12.64 -2.42
N ARG A 205 -0.14 12.06 -3.53
CA ARG A 205 -1.06 12.74 -4.46
C ARG A 205 -2.52 12.77 -3.96
N THR A 206 -2.93 11.76 -3.19
CA THR A 206 -4.22 11.71 -2.47
C THR A 206 -3.98 11.25 -1.03
N PRO A 207 -3.68 12.20 -0.12
CA PRO A 207 -3.36 11.92 1.28
C PRO A 207 -4.48 11.24 2.06
N ILE A 208 -4.06 10.47 3.05
CA ILE A 208 -4.94 9.78 4.00
C ILE A 208 -4.89 10.57 5.31
N GLY A 209 -6.06 11.01 5.80
CA GLY A 209 -6.18 11.76 7.05
C GLY A 209 -5.53 13.16 7.04
N GLN A 210 -5.17 13.69 5.87
CA GLN A 210 -4.46 14.97 5.73
C GLN A 210 -5.05 15.78 4.58
N LYS A 211 -5.05 17.11 4.69
CA LYS A 211 -5.50 18.00 3.61
C LYS A 211 -4.54 18.01 2.43
N LYS A 212 -3.24 17.93 2.71
CA LYS A 212 -2.14 17.93 1.75
C LYS A 212 -0.99 17.11 2.32
N SER A 213 -0.20 16.45 1.47
CA SER A 213 1.04 15.82 1.87
C SER A 213 2.13 16.86 2.14
N GLU A 214 3.00 16.57 3.09
CA GLU A 214 4.24 17.32 3.36
C GLU A 214 5.33 17.02 2.31
N LEU A 215 5.09 16.04 1.43
CA LEU A 215 5.99 15.64 0.35
C LEU A 215 5.55 16.21 -0.99
N ASP A 216 6.56 16.42 -1.83
CA ASP A 216 6.41 16.94 -3.19
C ASP A 216 6.37 15.82 -4.24
N GLY A 217 6.97 14.68 -3.92
CA GLY A 217 7.00 13.52 -4.79
C GLY A 217 7.57 12.25 -4.15
N ALA A 218 7.52 11.15 -4.91
CA ALA A 218 8.20 9.90 -4.55
C ALA A 218 8.87 9.28 -5.76
N ILE A 219 10.09 8.78 -5.56
CA ILE A 219 10.92 8.15 -6.58
C ILE A 219 11.08 6.68 -6.23
N SER A 220 10.90 5.80 -7.21
CA SER A 220 11.08 4.36 -7.04
C SER A 220 12.51 4.03 -6.65
N MET A 221 12.70 3.33 -5.53
CA MET A 221 14.04 2.95 -5.12
C MET A 221 14.67 1.89 -6.04
N MET A 222 13.86 1.09 -6.74
CA MET A 222 14.33 0.19 -7.81
C MET A 222 14.98 0.96 -8.95
N GLU A 223 14.42 2.12 -9.34
CA GLU A 223 14.97 2.95 -10.42
C GLU A 223 16.28 3.65 -9.99
N LEU A 224 16.41 3.95 -8.70
CA LEU A 224 17.62 4.55 -8.14
C LEU A 224 18.73 3.56 -7.84
N TYR A 225 18.41 2.27 -7.67
CA TYR A 225 19.36 1.26 -7.24
C TYR A 225 20.67 1.27 -8.04
N GLY A 226 20.57 1.31 -9.38
CA GLY A 226 21.73 1.31 -10.27
C GLY A 226 22.57 2.60 -10.20
N GLN A 227 21.95 3.74 -9.85
CA GLN A 227 22.64 5.02 -9.68
C GLN A 227 23.33 5.12 -8.31
N LEU A 228 22.76 4.49 -7.28
CA LEU A 228 23.33 4.49 -5.94
C LEU A 228 24.50 3.52 -5.81
N LEU A 229 24.42 2.34 -6.44
CA LEU A 229 25.37 1.24 -6.27
C LEU A 229 26.86 1.64 -6.39
N PRO A 230 27.29 2.49 -7.35
CA PRO A 230 28.69 2.92 -7.45
C PRO A 230 29.20 3.71 -6.24
N HIS A 231 28.31 4.33 -5.47
CA HIS A 231 28.65 5.24 -4.37
C HIS A 231 28.52 4.62 -2.97
N ILE A 232 28.00 3.39 -2.86
CA ILE A 232 27.71 2.73 -1.58
C ILE A 232 28.96 2.41 -0.72
N ASN A 233 30.18 2.55 -1.27
CA ASN A 233 31.41 2.37 -0.49
C ASN A 233 32.10 3.70 -0.14
N GLU A 234 31.51 4.83 -0.52
CA GLU A 234 32.10 6.14 -0.33
C GLU A 234 31.47 6.77 0.92
N MET A 235 32.28 7.01 1.95
CA MET A 235 31.84 7.74 3.15
C MET A 235 32.42 9.15 3.15
N LEU A 236 31.59 10.11 3.51
CA LEU A 236 32.02 11.39 4.05
C LEU A 236 31.63 11.44 5.52
N ASP A 237 32.55 11.91 6.37
CA ASP A 237 32.22 12.21 7.76
C ASP A 237 31.42 13.52 7.79
N ASP A 238 30.13 13.43 8.12
CA ASP A 238 29.30 14.59 8.44
C ASP A 238 29.17 14.69 9.98
N PRO A 239 29.87 15.65 10.62
CA PRO A 239 29.85 15.79 12.07
C PRO A 239 28.49 16.26 12.62
N ASP A 240 27.61 16.81 11.76
CA ASP A 240 26.26 17.25 12.15
C ASP A 240 25.21 16.14 11.96
N PHE A 241 25.61 14.95 11.48
CA PHE A 241 24.67 13.86 11.20
C PHE A 241 24.06 13.30 12.49
N VAL A 242 22.73 13.36 12.57
CA VAL A 242 21.95 12.76 13.66
C VAL A 242 21.32 11.46 13.15
N PRO A 243 21.77 10.28 13.59
CA PRO A 243 21.24 9.00 13.12
C PRO A 243 19.86 8.71 13.72
N ALA A 244 19.05 7.94 12.99
CA ALA A 244 17.90 7.26 13.58
C ALA A 244 18.33 6.18 14.60
N THR A 245 17.41 5.80 15.49
CA THR A 245 17.63 4.64 16.36
C THR A 245 17.55 3.32 15.57
N GLY A 246 18.07 2.24 16.16
CA GLY A 246 17.90 0.89 15.61
C GLY A 246 16.41 0.49 15.49
N TYR A 247 15.53 1.03 16.34
CA TYR A 247 14.09 0.81 16.24
C TYR A 247 13.51 1.51 15.01
N GLY A 248 13.84 2.77 14.76
CA GLY A 248 13.42 3.50 13.57
C GLY A 248 13.87 2.82 12.27
N VAL A 249 15.07 2.25 12.24
CA VAL A 249 15.55 1.45 11.10
C VAL A 249 14.78 0.13 10.97
N ALA A 250 14.45 -0.53 12.09
CA ALA A 250 13.75 -1.81 12.10
C ALA A 250 12.34 -1.77 11.49
N TRP A 251 11.67 -0.60 11.48
CA TRP A 251 10.40 -0.36 10.77
C TRP A 251 10.42 -0.74 9.28
N ALA A 252 11.60 -0.90 8.68
CA ALA A 252 11.76 -1.48 7.35
C ALA A 252 11.10 -2.86 7.20
N THR A 253 11.03 -3.63 8.30
CA THR A 253 10.61 -5.03 8.32
C THR A 253 9.35 -5.20 9.15
N SER A 254 8.57 -6.24 8.82
CA SER A 254 7.44 -6.67 9.64
C SER A 254 7.88 -6.98 11.07
N ASN A 255 7.07 -6.56 12.05
CA ASN A 255 7.33 -6.57 13.49
C ASN A 255 8.33 -5.49 13.95
N GLY A 256 8.80 -4.63 13.05
CA GLY A 256 9.68 -3.51 13.39
C GLY A 256 8.95 -2.41 14.16
N GLU A 257 7.73 -2.10 13.73
CA GLU A 257 6.88 -1.08 14.36
C GLU A 257 6.32 -1.58 15.69
N ALA A 258 5.75 -2.78 15.75
CA ALA A 258 5.22 -3.37 16.97
C ALA A 258 6.30 -3.50 18.06
N ASN A 259 7.54 -3.87 17.70
CA ASN A 259 8.66 -3.92 18.65
C ASN A 259 9.08 -2.53 19.15
N ALA A 260 8.96 -1.49 18.32
CA ALA A 260 9.29 -0.13 18.70
C ALA A 260 8.19 0.50 19.57
N VAL A 261 6.93 0.23 19.25
CA VAL A 261 5.77 0.67 20.03
C VAL A 261 5.69 -0.10 21.34
N TYR A 262 6.05 -1.39 21.35
CA TYR A 262 6.11 -2.28 22.51
C TYR A 262 4.87 -2.19 23.44
N PRO A 263 3.67 -2.52 22.95
CA PRO A 263 2.46 -2.62 23.78
C PRO A 263 2.38 -3.98 24.49
N ASP A 264 1.49 -4.11 25.47
CA ASP A 264 1.35 -5.34 26.27
C ASP A 264 0.96 -6.58 25.45
N ASN A 265 0.06 -6.41 24.47
CA ASN A 265 -0.36 -7.46 23.54
C ASN A 265 -0.45 -6.90 22.12
N SER A 266 0.45 -7.34 21.23
CA SER A 266 0.43 -6.93 19.82
C SER A 266 0.63 -8.09 18.87
N LEU A 267 0.12 -7.90 17.66
CA LEU A 267 0.31 -8.79 16.53
C LEU A 267 0.92 -8.01 15.38
N ALA A 268 1.96 -8.58 14.76
CA ALA A 268 2.53 -8.08 13.52
C ALA A 268 2.25 -9.08 12.40
N VAL A 269 1.61 -8.61 11.34
CA VAL A 269 1.14 -9.45 10.22
C VAL A 269 1.67 -8.87 8.93
N ASP A 270 2.23 -9.73 8.09
CA ASP A 270 2.67 -9.35 6.76
C ASP A 270 2.12 -10.23 5.65
N GLY A 271 2.03 -9.64 4.45
CA GLY A 271 1.34 -10.20 3.30
C GLY A 271 -0.15 -9.88 3.32
N ILE A 272 -0.63 -9.24 2.26
CA ILE A 272 -2.00 -8.71 2.19
C ILE A 272 -3.08 -9.75 2.50
N SER A 273 -2.91 -11.00 2.04
CA SER A 273 -3.87 -12.08 2.32
C SER A 273 -3.93 -12.47 3.80
N ASN A 274 -2.80 -12.42 4.51
CA ASN A 274 -2.75 -12.68 5.94
C ASN A 274 -3.35 -11.51 6.72
N VAL A 275 -3.04 -10.28 6.30
CA VAL A 275 -3.63 -9.06 6.89
C VAL A 275 -5.15 -9.10 6.77
N ILE A 276 -5.70 -9.46 5.59
CA ILE A 276 -7.14 -9.63 5.38
C ILE A 276 -7.74 -10.60 6.39
N ARG A 277 -7.14 -11.81 6.55
CA ARG A 277 -7.64 -12.82 7.48
C ARG A 277 -7.64 -12.32 8.92
N VAL A 278 -6.59 -11.60 9.33
CA VAL A 278 -6.53 -11.06 10.70
C VAL A 278 -7.54 -9.95 10.89
N LEU A 279 -7.73 -9.05 9.92
CA LEU A 279 -8.78 -8.03 9.98
C LEU A 279 -10.18 -8.65 10.07
N GLU A 280 -10.43 -9.76 9.36
CA GLU A 280 -11.68 -10.53 9.50
C GLU A 280 -11.86 -11.07 10.92
N GLU A 281 -10.81 -11.56 11.59
CA GLU A 281 -10.89 -12.01 12.98
C GLU A 281 -11.08 -10.84 13.96
N VAL A 282 -10.52 -9.66 13.68
CA VAL A 282 -10.76 -8.44 14.48
C VAL A 282 -12.19 -7.95 14.32
N GLU A 283 -12.72 -7.87 13.10
CA GLU A 283 -14.10 -7.44 12.81
C GLU A 283 -15.15 -8.39 13.42
N ASN A 284 -14.81 -9.67 13.58
CA ASN A 284 -15.64 -10.68 14.24
C ASN A 284 -15.43 -10.75 15.78
N ASP A 285 -14.77 -9.76 16.39
CA ASP A 285 -14.50 -9.67 17.83
C ASP A 285 -13.73 -10.86 18.44
N LYS A 286 -12.98 -11.62 17.63
CA LYS A 286 -12.25 -12.82 18.10
C LYS A 286 -10.90 -12.52 18.74
N LEU A 287 -10.40 -11.29 18.60
CA LEU A 287 -9.09 -10.83 19.10
C LEU A 287 -9.25 -9.69 20.12
N SER A 288 -10.17 -9.86 21.08
CA SER A 288 -10.59 -8.80 22.01
C SER A 288 -9.55 -8.39 23.05
N ASP A 289 -8.53 -9.22 23.30
CA ASP A 289 -7.40 -8.92 24.18
C ASP A 289 -6.23 -8.22 23.45
N LEU A 290 -6.29 -8.11 22.11
CA LEU A 290 -5.26 -7.49 21.30
C LEU A 290 -5.28 -5.97 21.51
N VAL A 291 -4.12 -5.38 21.84
CA VAL A 291 -3.99 -3.93 22.07
C VAL A 291 -3.58 -3.20 20.80
N TYR A 292 -2.71 -3.80 20.00
CA TYR A 292 -2.14 -3.17 18.82
C TYR A 292 -1.92 -4.14 17.66
N LEU A 293 -2.23 -3.72 16.44
CA LEU A 293 -2.05 -4.49 15.21
C LEU A 293 -1.16 -3.73 14.22
N GLU A 294 0.03 -4.27 13.95
CA GLU A 294 0.87 -3.86 12.83
C GLU A 294 0.52 -4.68 11.59
N GLY A 295 -0.01 -4.02 10.55
CA GLY A 295 -0.36 -4.65 9.28
C GLY A 295 0.53 -4.18 8.14
N ASN A 296 1.25 -5.10 7.51
CA ASN A 296 2.07 -4.84 6.32
C ASN A 296 1.51 -5.57 5.09
N ALA A 297 1.16 -4.84 4.03
CA ALA A 297 0.64 -5.47 2.81
C ALA A 297 1.64 -6.37 2.07
N CYS A 298 2.95 -6.19 2.30
CA CYS A 298 4.00 -6.91 1.58
C CYS A 298 4.70 -7.91 2.50
N MET A 299 5.11 -9.06 1.95
CA MET A 299 5.80 -10.12 2.69
C MET A 299 7.10 -9.61 3.30
N GLY A 300 7.29 -9.85 4.60
CA GLY A 300 8.45 -9.38 5.35
C GLY A 300 8.47 -7.89 5.69
N GLY A 301 7.43 -7.13 5.35
CA GLY A 301 7.34 -5.67 5.57
C GLY A 301 7.68 -4.86 4.32
N CYS A 302 8.09 -3.60 4.51
CA CYS A 302 8.44 -2.69 3.41
C CYS A 302 9.62 -3.17 2.55
N VAL A 303 10.52 -4.00 3.12
CA VAL A 303 11.61 -4.66 2.38
C VAL A 303 11.14 -5.61 1.27
N GLY A 304 9.87 -6.00 1.24
CA GLY A 304 9.25 -6.79 0.17
C GLY A 304 8.28 -6.00 -0.72
N GLY A 305 8.36 -4.66 -0.69
CA GLY A 305 7.54 -3.79 -1.53
C GLY A 305 7.71 -4.04 -3.04
N PRO A 306 6.71 -3.71 -3.89
CA PRO A 306 6.80 -3.93 -5.34
C PRO A 306 7.97 -3.20 -6.04
N LEU A 307 8.54 -2.18 -5.41
CA LEU A 307 9.62 -1.36 -5.96
C LEU A 307 10.96 -1.66 -5.29
N THR A 308 11.14 -2.86 -4.74
CA THR A 308 12.40 -3.35 -4.17
C THR A 308 13.23 -4.10 -5.20
N PHE A 309 14.56 -4.06 -5.07
CA PHE A 309 15.46 -4.83 -5.93
C PHE A 309 15.83 -6.19 -5.34
N GLU A 310 16.14 -6.24 -4.04
CA GLU A 310 16.64 -7.45 -3.39
C GLU A 310 15.49 -8.39 -2.99
N ASN A 311 15.80 -9.67 -2.83
CA ASN A 311 14.88 -10.62 -2.22
C ASN A 311 14.47 -10.17 -0.80
N SER A 312 13.17 -10.20 -0.50
CA SER A 312 12.63 -9.69 0.77
C SER A 312 13.21 -10.37 2.02
N TYR A 313 13.50 -11.66 1.98
CA TYR A 313 14.10 -12.39 3.10
C TYR A 313 15.57 -12.02 3.30
N VAL A 314 16.31 -11.82 2.19
CA VAL A 314 17.70 -11.36 2.23
C VAL A 314 17.74 -9.93 2.78
N ALA A 315 16.90 -9.04 2.27
CA ALA A 315 16.82 -7.65 2.74
C ALA A 315 16.40 -7.56 4.21
N LYS A 316 15.42 -8.37 4.65
CA LYS A 316 15.04 -8.49 6.07
C LYS A 316 16.22 -8.89 6.95
N ASN A 317 17.01 -9.88 6.50
CA ASN A 317 18.21 -10.31 7.22
C ASN A 317 19.31 -9.24 7.26
N SER A 318 19.50 -8.47 6.18
CA SER A 318 20.42 -7.33 6.14
C SER A 318 20.04 -6.26 7.15
N ILE A 319 18.77 -5.87 7.21
CA ILE A 319 18.25 -4.93 8.22
C ILE A 319 18.48 -5.46 9.63
N ARG A 320 18.13 -6.72 9.90
CA ARG A 320 18.33 -7.34 11.23
C ARG A 320 19.79 -7.28 11.66
N LYS A 321 20.73 -7.62 10.77
CA LYS A 321 22.16 -7.56 11.05
C LYS A 321 22.60 -6.14 11.34
N MET A 322 22.19 -5.17 10.52
CA MET A 322 22.53 -3.76 10.70
C MET A 322 22.05 -3.23 12.05
N VAL A 323 20.75 -3.40 12.36
CA VAL A 323 20.14 -2.98 13.64
C VAL A 323 20.84 -3.64 14.83
N GLY A 324 21.24 -4.90 14.72
CA GLY A 324 21.96 -5.62 15.78
C GLY A 324 23.34 -5.04 16.14
N HIS A 325 23.92 -4.20 15.29
CA HIS A 325 25.19 -3.49 15.58
C HIS A 325 24.96 -2.02 15.97
N MET A 326 23.72 -1.54 15.98
CA MET A 326 23.39 -0.17 16.40
C MET A 326 23.22 -0.09 17.92
N PRO A 327 23.47 1.08 18.53
CA PRO A 327 23.20 1.28 19.95
C PRO A 327 21.73 1.00 20.31
N PRO A 328 21.45 0.31 21.44
CA PRO A 328 20.09 -0.04 21.86
C PRO A 328 19.39 1.16 22.52
N VAL A 329 19.23 2.25 21.79
CA VAL A 329 18.53 3.46 22.26
C VAL A 329 17.08 3.39 21.83
N HIS A 330 16.16 3.36 22.81
CA HIS A 330 14.73 3.36 22.52
C HIS A 330 14.25 4.75 22.08
N PRO A 331 13.26 4.87 21.16
CA PRO A 331 12.73 6.17 20.71
C PRO A 331 12.23 7.07 21.84
N ASP A 332 11.74 6.49 22.95
CA ASP A 332 11.34 7.24 24.16
C ASP A 332 12.46 8.08 24.78
N SER A 333 13.72 7.66 24.62
CA SER A 333 14.89 8.37 25.12
C SER A 333 15.51 9.26 24.05
N ALA A 334 15.40 8.88 22.77
CA ALA A 334 15.98 9.61 21.65
C ALA A 334 15.12 10.79 21.18
N VAL A 335 13.79 10.71 21.31
CA VAL A 335 12.84 11.72 20.83
C VAL A 335 12.24 12.49 22.00
N PRO A 336 12.59 13.78 22.18
CA PRO A 336 11.97 14.62 23.20
C PRO A 336 10.47 14.76 22.94
N ILE A 337 9.65 14.72 23.99
CA ILE A 337 8.19 14.87 23.90
C ILE A 337 7.77 16.19 23.22
N SER A 338 8.57 17.25 23.38
CA SER A 338 8.35 18.55 22.73
C SER A 338 8.37 18.47 21.20
N THR A 339 9.01 17.45 20.63
CA THR A 339 9.00 17.18 19.18
C THR A 339 7.58 16.92 18.68
N LEU A 340 6.75 16.24 19.47
CA LEU A 340 5.36 15.92 19.09
C LEU A 340 4.47 17.15 19.00
N ASN A 341 4.79 18.20 19.77
CA ASN A 341 4.07 19.47 19.75
C ASN A 341 4.63 20.44 18.70
N LYS A 342 5.91 20.28 18.34
CA LYS A 342 6.61 21.15 17.39
C LYS A 342 6.25 20.81 15.94
N TYR A 343 6.03 19.54 15.63
CA TYR A 343 5.77 19.06 14.29
C TYR A 343 4.41 18.35 14.22
N PRO A 344 3.73 18.39 13.07
CA PRO A 344 2.43 17.75 12.91
C PRO A 344 2.59 16.23 12.93
N THR A 345 2.10 15.60 14.00
CA THR A 345 2.13 14.14 14.17
C THR A 345 0.75 13.51 14.09
N LYS A 346 -0.33 14.26 14.35
CA LYS A 346 -1.72 13.79 14.23
C LYS A 346 -2.31 14.09 12.85
N ASN A 347 -3.28 13.29 12.44
CA ASN A 347 -4.07 13.52 11.22
C ASN A 347 -4.94 14.79 11.37
N ASP A 348 -5.09 15.55 10.28
CA ASP A 348 -5.90 16.78 10.26
C ASP A 348 -7.37 16.50 9.89
N LEU A 349 -7.62 15.36 9.26
CA LEU A 349 -8.92 14.94 8.75
C LEU A 349 -9.21 13.52 9.21
N PRO A 350 -10.49 13.16 9.40
CA PRO A 350 -10.87 11.78 9.63
C PRO A 350 -10.52 10.90 8.41
N ILE A 351 -10.31 9.62 8.68
CA ILE A 351 -10.22 8.60 7.64
C ILE A 351 -11.65 8.16 7.37
N GLU A 352 -12.12 8.31 6.14
CA GLU A 352 -13.50 7.97 5.76
C GLU A 352 -13.55 6.63 5.01
N PRO A 353 -14.68 5.89 5.04
CA PRO A 353 -14.86 4.73 4.19
C PRO A 353 -14.76 5.13 2.73
N ASN A 354 -14.28 4.23 1.89
CA ASN A 354 -14.32 4.48 0.46
C ASN A 354 -15.78 4.46 0.01
N THR A 355 -16.17 5.38 -0.86
CA THR A 355 -17.53 5.39 -1.40
C THR A 355 -17.73 4.13 -2.24
N ALA A 356 -18.36 3.11 -1.63
CA ALA A 356 -18.75 1.91 -2.34
C ALA A 356 -19.66 2.34 -3.50
N GLU A 357 -19.35 1.87 -4.71
CA GLU A 357 -20.22 2.15 -5.86
C GLU A 357 -21.59 1.56 -5.59
N LYS A 358 -22.59 2.41 -5.46
CA LYS A 358 -23.98 1.97 -5.35
C LYS A 358 -24.30 1.07 -6.55
N LEU A 359 -25.07 0.00 -6.32
CA LEU A 359 -25.60 -0.81 -7.41
C LEU A 359 -26.55 0.00 -8.30
N ASP A 360 -27.24 0.96 -7.70
CA ASP A 360 -28.11 1.94 -8.34
C ASP A 360 -28.32 3.15 -7.40
N ASP A 361 -28.57 4.33 -7.95
CA ASP A 361 -28.95 5.51 -7.16
C ASP A 361 -30.36 5.36 -6.57
N ASN A 362 -31.25 4.64 -7.28
CA ASN A 362 -32.57 4.30 -6.79
C ASN A 362 -32.50 3.07 -5.87
N MET A 363 -32.91 3.23 -4.61
CA MET A 363 -32.88 2.16 -3.61
C MET A 363 -33.68 0.91 -4.03
N VAL A 364 -34.83 1.08 -4.70
CA VAL A 364 -35.66 -0.05 -5.16
C VAL A 364 -34.95 -0.84 -6.26
N ASP A 365 -34.32 -0.15 -7.21
CA ASP A 365 -33.57 -0.81 -8.27
C ASP A 365 -32.27 -1.43 -7.75
N ALA A 366 -31.61 -0.81 -6.77
CA ALA A 366 -30.47 -1.40 -6.06
C ALA A 366 -30.87 -2.71 -5.35
N MET A 367 -32.00 -2.74 -4.64
CA MET A 367 -32.51 -3.96 -4.00
C MET A 367 -32.88 -5.03 -5.04
N ARG A 368 -33.48 -4.65 -6.18
CA ARG A 368 -33.80 -5.58 -7.27
C ARG A 368 -32.51 -6.18 -7.87
N LYS A 369 -31.50 -5.36 -8.14
CA LYS A 369 -30.18 -5.80 -8.62
C LYS A 369 -29.52 -6.73 -7.61
N MET A 370 -29.56 -6.41 -6.32
CA MET A 370 -29.01 -7.26 -5.26
C MET A 370 -29.71 -8.62 -5.17
N LYS A 371 -31.05 -8.65 -5.27
CA LYS A 371 -31.82 -9.91 -5.32
C LYS A 371 -31.41 -10.76 -6.54
N ARG A 372 -31.37 -10.15 -7.73
CA ARG A 372 -30.95 -10.82 -8.97
C ARG A 372 -29.52 -11.34 -8.89
N MET A 373 -28.62 -10.56 -8.29
CA MET A 373 -27.22 -10.95 -8.08
C MET A 373 -27.13 -12.23 -7.22
N ASN A 374 -27.86 -12.30 -6.10
CA ASN A 374 -27.92 -13.49 -5.25
C ASN A 374 -28.49 -14.72 -5.98
N GLU A 375 -29.48 -14.54 -6.86
CA GLU A 375 -30.02 -15.61 -7.71
C GLU A 375 -29.02 -16.11 -8.76
N ILE A 376 -28.20 -15.21 -9.32
CA ILE A 376 -27.12 -15.58 -10.23
C ILE A 376 -26.02 -16.34 -9.48
N ILE A 377 -25.59 -15.86 -8.31
CA ILE A 377 -24.55 -16.50 -7.49
C ILE A 377 -24.89 -17.96 -7.18
N LYS A 378 -26.16 -18.25 -6.82
CA LYS A 378 -26.61 -19.62 -6.55
C LYS A 378 -26.52 -20.58 -7.73
N ARG A 379 -26.52 -20.05 -8.97
CA ARG A 379 -26.41 -20.84 -10.21
C ARG A 379 -24.97 -20.95 -10.69
N LEU A 380 -24.09 -20.07 -10.23
CA LEU A 380 -22.67 -20.11 -10.60
C LEU A 380 -21.94 -21.23 -9.86
N PRO A 381 -20.86 -21.77 -10.45
CA PRO A 381 -20.15 -22.93 -9.88
C PRO A 381 -19.40 -22.63 -8.58
N GLY A 382 -19.15 -21.36 -8.25
CA GLY A 382 -18.43 -20.96 -7.03
C GLY A 382 -16.92 -21.20 -7.06
N TYR A 383 -16.33 -21.52 -8.22
CA TYR A 383 -14.89 -21.83 -8.34
C TYR A 383 -13.96 -20.62 -8.30
N ASP A 384 -14.48 -19.41 -8.53
CA ASP A 384 -13.71 -18.16 -8.57
C ASP A 384 -12.47 -18.23 -9.49
N CYS A 385 -12.61 -18.93 -10.62
CA CYS A 385 -11.51 -19.22 -11.55
C CYS A 385 -11.06 -18.04 -12.42
N GLY A 386 -11.80 -16.92 -12.41
CA GLY A 386 -11.45 -15.73 -13.20
C GLY A 386 -11.68 -15.82 -14.72
N SER A 387 -12.15 -16.95 -15.25
CA SER A 387 -12.21 -17.20 -16.71
C SER A 387 -13.15 -16.27 -17.47
N CYS A 388 -14.23 -15.79 -16.82
CA CYS A 388 -15.15 -14.79 -17.39
C CYS A 388 -14.60 -13.36 -17.30
N GLY A 389 -13.36 -13.17 -16.83
CA GLY A 389 -12.73 -11.86 -16.64
C GLY A 389 -13.17 -11.14 -15.36
N SER A 390 -13.86 -11.80 -14.43
CA SER A 390 -14.24 -11.28 -13.11
C SER A 390 -13.60 -12.12 -12.00
N PRO A 391 -13.08 -11.52 -10.91
CA PRO A 391 -12.29 -12.23 -9.88
C PRO A 391 -13.00 -13.39 -9.19
N THR A 392 -14.26 -13.19 -8.86
CA THR A 392 -15.11 -14.16 -8.16
C THR A 392 -16.46 -14.28 -8.83
N CYS A 393 -17.18 -15.37 -8.56
CA CYS A 393 -18.55 -15.56 -9.00
C CYS A 393 -19.47 -14.44 -8.51
N ALA A 394 -19.21 -13.90 -7.30
CA ALA A 394 -19.92 -12.74 -6.77
C ALA A 394 -19.68 -11.49 -7.62
N THR A 395 -18.42 -11.18 -7.94
CA THR A 395 -18.09 -10.02 -8.80
C THR A 395 -18.59 -10.19 -10.23
N PHE A 396 -18.65 -11.42 -10.74
CA PHE A 396 -19.23 -11.72 -12.05
C PHE A 396 -20.75 -11.49 -12.04
N ALA A 397 -21.44 -11.92 -10.98
CA ALA A 397 -22.86 -11.67 -10.81
C ALA A 397 -23.15 -10.16 -10.72
N GLU A 398 -22.31 -9.40 -10.02
CA GLU A 398 -22.37 -7.94 -9.99
C GLU A 398 -22.23 -7.35 -11.40
N ASP A 399 -21.22 -7.79 -12.16
CA ASP A 399 -20.99 -7.30 -13.52
C ASP A 399 -22.18 -7.59 -14.46
N ILE A 400 -22.86 -8.74 -14.29
CA ILE A 400 -24.08 -9.08 -15.04
C ILE A 400 -25.23 -8.13 -14.70
N VAL A 401 -25.49 -7.86 -13.42
CA VAL A 401 -26.61 -6.98 -13.03
C VAL A 401 -26.35 -5.52 -13.37
N ARG A 402 -25.09 -5.13 -13.52
CA ARG A 402 -24.66 -3.83 -14.05
C ARG A 402 -24.66 -3.77 -15.59
N GLY A 403 -24.86 -4.90 -16.28
CA GLY A 403 -24.95 -4.97 -17.74
C GLY A 403 -23.60 -5.00 -18.47
N TYR A 404 -22.50 -5.27 -17.77
CA TYR A 404 -21.17 -5.34 -18.37
C TYR A 404 -20.85 -6.68 -19.03
N CYS A 405 -21.61 -7.73 -18.70
CA CYS A 405 -21.48 -9.07 -19.26
C CYS A 405 -22.80 -9.85 -19.13
N THR A 406 -22.82 -11.06 -19.67
CA THR A 406 -23.97 -11.96 -19.66
C THR A 406 -23.62 -13.26 -18.94
N GLU A 407 -24.63 -14.03 -18.52
CA GLU A 407 -24.41 -15.35 -17.90
C GLU A 407 -23.61 -16.32 -18.81
N MET A 408 -23.68 -16.13 -20.13
CA MET A 408 -23.00 -16.98 -21.11
C MET A 408 -21.48 -16.75 -21.16
N ASP A 409 -20.98 -15.67 -20.56
CA ASP A 409 -19.54 -15.43 -20.44
C ASP A 409 -18.88 -16.37 -19.41
N CYS A 410 -19.67 -17.07 -18.59
CA CYS A 410 -19.18 -18.16 -17.77
C CYS A 410 -19.03 -19.44 -18.62
N VAL A 411 -17.79 -19.88 -18.83
CA VAL A 411 -17.48 -21.09 -19.61
C VAL A 411 -18.18 -22.35 -19.08
N HIS A 412 -18.42 -22.43 -17.77
CA HIS A 412 -19.10 -23.58 -17.16
C HIS A 412 -20.60 -23.58 -17.49
N LEU A 413 -21.29 -22.45 -17.29
CA LEU A 413 -22.70 -22.31 -17.65
C LEU A 413 -22.93 -22.45 -19.15
N LEU A 414 -22.02 -21.91 -19.96
CA LEU A 414 -22.07 -22.05 -21.42
C LEU A 414 -21.99 -23.51 -21.83
N ARG A 415 -21.05 -24.29 -21.26
CA ARG A 415 -20.89 -25.72 -21.53
C ARG A 415 -22.14 -26.52 -21.16
N GLU A 416 -22.73 -26.26 -20.00
CA GLU A 416 -23.96 -26.93 -19.57
C GLU A 416 -25.12 -26.64 -20.53
N LYS A 417 -25.31 -25.37 -20.93
CA LYS A 417 -26.35 -25.01 -21.89
C LYS A 417 -26.12 -25.58 -23.28
N LEU A 418 -24.87 -25.61 -23.76
CA LEU A 418 -24.53 -26.23 -25.03
C LEU A 418 -24.85 -27.73 -25.04
N LYS A 419 -24.66 -28.42 -23.91
CA LYS A 419 -25.03 -29.82 -23.77
C LYS A 419 -26.54 -30.03 -23.89
N VAL A 420 -27.33 -29.24 -23.15
CA VAL A 420 -28.80 -29.30 -23.23
C VAL A 420 -29.30 -28.99 -24.64
N MET A 421 -28.76 -27.93 -25.28
CA MET A 421 -29.12 -27.60 -26.65
C MET A 421 -28.77 -28.72 -27.64
N ALA A 422 -27.62 -29.39 -27.46
CA ALA A 422 -27.25 -30.52 -28.30
C ALA A 422 -28.20 -31.72 -28.10
N GLU A 423 -28.63 -31.99 -26.87
CA GLU A 423 -29.64 -33.02 -26.56
C GLU A 423 -31.00 -32.68 -27.21
N ASP A 424 -31.48 -31.44 -27.05
CA ASP A 424 -32.73 -30.96 -27.67
C ASP A 424 -32.68 -31.06 -29.20
N MET A 425 -31.55 -30.74 -29.82
CA MET A 425 -31.36 -30.86 -31.27
C MET A 425 -31.43 -32.32 -31.75
N VAL A 426 -30.91 -33.26 -30.95
CA VAL A 426 -31.01 -34.70 -31.25
C VAL A 426 -32.45 -35.17 -31.11
N GLU A 427 -33.15 -34.79 -30.03
CA GLU A 427 -34.56 -35.14 -29.82
C GLU A 427 -35.45 -34.60 -30.93
N LEU A 428 -35.28 -33.33 -31.31
CA LEU A 428 -36.00 -32.70 -32.41
C LEU A 428 -35.77 -33.43 -33.74
N ALA A 429 -34.53 -33.84 -34.03
CA ALA A 429 -34.20 -34.59 -35.25
C ALA A 429 -34.79 -36.01 -35.25
N GLN A 430 -34.95 -36.61 -34.07
CA GLN A 430 -35.56 -37.94 -33.90
C GLN A 430 -37.08 -37.90 -33.82
N SER A 431 -37.67 -36.74 -33.50
CA SER A 431 -39.11 -36.54 -33.53
C SER A 431 -39.61 -36.64 -34.98
N ARG A 432 -40.11 -37.82 -35.35
CA ARG A 432 -40.84 -37.99 -36.60
C ARG A 432 -42.15 -37.23 -36.45
N ARG A 433 -42.41 -36.28 -37.36
CA ARG A 433 -43.77 -35.79 -37.61
C ARG A 433 -44.63 -36.99 -38.00
N GLU A 434 -45.52 -37.41 -37.11
CA GLU A 434 -46.70 -38.21 -37.48
C GLU A 434 -47.74 -37.31 -38.16
#